data_AF-A0A7Y7ABA4-F1
#
_entry.id   AF-A0A7Y7ABA4-F1
#
_cell.length_a   1.000
_cell.length_b   1.000
_cell.length_c   1.000
_cell.angle_alpha   90.00
_cell.angle_beta   90.00
_cell.angle_gamma   90.00
#
_symmetry.space_group_name_H-M   'P 1'
#
loop_
_entity.id
_entity.type
_entity.pdbx_description
1 polymer ?
#
loop_
_entity_poly.entity_id
_entity_poly.type
_entity_poly.pdbx_seq_one_letter_code
_entity_poly.pdbx_strand_id
1 'polypeptide(L)'
;MQDNGPIEITKISEDATYGSEKNPILVGGVADSKGPQNERAYLDLLAGPEGQKITYDRVKSCCSFSTERGFMGKGLLDVYKITYQGQKEPIYLYINMYDYQTLYAPVGFTIR
;
A
#
# COMPACT_ATOMS: atom_id res chain seq x y z
N MET A 1 -4.93 20.05 -9.07
CA MET A 1 -4.22 18.79 -9.33
C MET A 1 -3.11 18.74 -8.31
N GLN A 2 -3.21 17.89 -7.29
CA GLN A 2 -2.08 17.71 -6.37
C GLN A 2 -1.09 16.84 -7.11
N ASP A 3 -0.02 17.47 -7.59
CA ASP A 3 1.14 16.79 -8.15
C ASP A 3 1.77 16.00 -7.00
N ASN A 4 1.34 14.74 -6.85
CA ASN A 4 1.96 13.84 -5.90
C ASN A 4 3.31 13.46 -6.54
N GLY A 5 4.39 13.99 -5.97
CA GLY A 5 5.76 13.66 -6.32
C GLY A 5 6.04 12.14 -6.22
N PRO A 6 7.31 11.71 -6.32
CA PRO A 6 7.62 10.29 -6.16
C PRO A 6 7.03 9.73 -4.86
N ILE A 7 6.63 8.46 -4.89
CA ILE A 7 6.21 7.76 -3.68
C ILE A 7 7.38 7.76 -2.70
N GLU A 8 7.14 8.25 -1.49
CA GLU A 8 8.17 8.39 -0.45
C GLU A 8 7.66 7.86 0.88
N ILE A 9 8.52 7.12 1.59
CA ILE A 9 8.28 6.61 2.93
C ILE A 9 9.50 6.99 3.77
N THR A 10 9.30 7.73 4.86
CA THR A 10 10.41 8.21 5.71
C THR A 10 10.40 7.63 7.12
N LYS A 11 9.28 6.99 7.52
CA LYS A 11 9.10 6.45 8.88
C LYS A 11 8.26 5.17 8.86
N ILE A 12 8.41 4.39 9.92
CA ILE A 12 7.55 3.26 10.22
C ILE A 12 6.33 3.78 11.00
N SER A 13 5.14 3.26 10.70
CA SER A 13 3.91 3.57 11.42
C SER A 13 4.01 3.08 12.87
N GLU A 14 3.49 3.87 13.82
CA GLU A 14 3.30 3.43 15.21
C GLU A 14 1.97 2.67 15.39
N ASP A 15 1.06 2.80 14.42
CA ASP A 15 -0.23 2.10 14.38
C ASP A 15 -0.06 0.72 13.73
N ALA A 16 -0.26 -0.33 14.54
CA ALA A 16 -0.20 -1.73 14.12
C ALA A 16 -1.30 -2.13 13.12
N THR A 17 -2.34 -1.31 12.96
CA THR A 17 -3.42 -1.56 11.98
C THR A 17 -3.09 -1.01 10.59
N TYR A 18 -2.04 -0.19 10.44
CA TYR A 18 -1.67 0.41 9.17
C TYR A 18 -1.34 -0.65 8.12
N GLY A 19 -2.00 -0.57 6.95
CA GLY A 19 -1.94 -1.57 5.89
C GLY A 19 -2.99 -2.69 5.99
N SER A 20 -3.88 -2.65 6.99
CA SER A 20 -5.02 -3.57 7.10
C SER A 20 -6.25 -3.07 6.31
N GLU A 21 -7.28 -3.91 6.18
CA GLU A 21 -8.54 -3.53 5.53
C GLU A 21 -9.21 -2.29 6.15
N LYS A 22 -9.10 -2.12 7.48
CA LYS A 22 -9.71 -1.00 8.22
C LYS A 22 -8.85 0.27 8.21
N ASN A 23 -7.56 0.14 7.92
CA ASN A 23 -6.60 1.25 7.86
C ASN A 23 -5.65 1.01 6.69
N PRO A 24 -6.15 1.13 5.43
CA PRO A 24 -5.37 0.79 4.25
C PRO A 24 -4.32 1.85 3.94
N ILE A 25 -3.33 1.45 3.15
CA ILE A 25 -2.30 2.36 2.63
C ILE A 25 -2.91 3.18 1.49
N LEU A 26 -2.99 4.50 1.63
CA LEU A 26 -3.61 5.39 0.63
C LEU A 26 -2.52 6.00 -0.26
N VAL A 27 -2.15 5.31 -1.33
CA VAL A 27 -1.08 5.74 -2.26
C VAL A 27 -1.56 6.68 -3.36
N GLY A 28 -2.87 6.77 -3.56
CA GLY A 28 -3.48 7.57 -4.62
C GLY A 28 -2.95 7.23 -6.01
N GLY A 29 -3.07 8.18 -6.92
CA GLY A 29 -2.55 8.09 -8.29
C GLY A 29 -3.60 7.81 -9.37
N VAL A 30 -4.83 7.40 -9.03
CA VAL A 30 -5.89 7.22 -10.04
C VAL A 30 -6.17 8.50 -10.84
N ALA A 31 -6.16 9.67 -10.21
CA ALA A 31 -6.36 10.96 -10.88
C ALA A 31 -5.33 11.24 -12.00
N ASP A 32 -4.13 10.67 -11.87
CA ASP A 32 -3.03 10.83 -12.81
C ASP A 32 -2.78 9.57 -13.65
N SER A 33 -3.71 8.61 -13.63
CA SER A 33 -3.55 7.28 -14.27
C SER A 33 -2.32 6.49 -13.79
N LYS A 34 -1.90 6.75 -12.54
CA LYS A 34 -0.74 6.13 -11.87
C LYS A 34 -1.13 5.16 -10.75
N GLY A 35 -2.40 4.88 -10.52
CA GLY A 35 -2.88 4.09 -9.38
C GLY A 35 -2.09 2.80 -9.15
N PRO A 36 -2.13 1.83 -10.09
CA PRO A 36 -1.37 0.59 -9.95
C PRO A 36 0.15 0.78 -9.90
N GLN A 37 0.68 1.83 -10.54
CA GLN A 37 2.11 2.16 -10.51
C GLN A 37 2.54 2.62 -9.11
N ASN A 38 1.73 3.44 -8.45
CA ASN A 38 1.98 3.94 -7.09
C ASN A 38 1.93 2.80 -6.06
N GLU A 39 1.02 1.84 -6.21
CA GLU A 39 0.98 0.65 -5.36
C GLU A 39 2.28 -0.14 -5.41
N ARG A 40 2.80 -0.40 -6.62
CA ARG A 40 4.07 -1.10 -6.80
C ARG A 40 5.26 -0.29 -6.30
N ALA A 41 5.30 1.00 -6.62
CA ALA A 41 6.35 1.89 -6.14
C ALA A 41 6.41 1.94 -4.60
N TYR A 42 5.25 1.97 -3.93
CA TYR A 42 5.20 1.86 -2.47
C TYR A 42 5.76 0.53 -1.96
N LEU A 43 5.36 -0.59 -2.57
CA LEU A 43 5.83 -1.92 -2.18
C LEU A 43 7.34 -2.09 -2.42
N ASP A 44 7.88 -1.51 -3.49
CA ASP A 44 9.31 -1.58 -3.81
C ASP A 44 10.20 -0.86 -2.78
N LEU A 45 9.65 0.07 -2.00
CA LEU A 45 10.32 0.75 -0.88
C LEU A 45 10.28 -0.04 0.43
N LEU A 46 9.53 -1.14 0.49
CA LEU A 46 9.44 -1.96 1.69
C LEU A 46 10.48 -3.08 1.68
N ALA A 47 10.99 -3.38 2.87
CA ALA A 47 11.84 -4.52 3.15
C ALA A 47 11.33 -5.27 4.39
N GLY A 48 11.71 -6.54 4.52
CA GLY A 48 11.41 -7.33 5.71
C GLY A 48 12.01 -6.73 7.00
N PRO A 49 11.70 -7.30 8.17
CA PRO A 49 12.13 -6.76 9.46
C PRO A 49 13.66 -6.65 9.63
N GLU A 50 14.42 -7.44 8.88
CA GLU A 50 15.89 -7.43 8.88
C GLU A 50 16.47 -6.90 7.56
N GLY A 51 15.67 -6.19 6.76
CA GLY A 51 16.08 -5.64 5.46
C GLY A 51 15.98 -6.64 4.30
N GLN A 52 15.26 -7.76 4.48
CA GLN A 52 15.08 -8.74 3.41
C GLN A 52 14.35 -8.12 2.21
N LYS A 53 14.77 -8.49 1.00
CA LYS A 53 13.99 -8.17 -0.20
C LYS A 53 12.63 -8.86 -0.13
N ILE A 54 11.56 -8.08 -0.27
CA ILE A 54 10.22 -8.64 -0.39
C ILE A 54 9.90 -9.02 -1.84
N THR A 55 8.96 -9.93 -2.00
CA THR A 55 8.20 -10.16 -3.24
C THR A 55 6.73 -9.97 -2.93
N TYR A 56 5.95 -9.58 -3.93
CA TYR A 56 4.53 -9.33 -3.76
C TYR A 56 3.71 -9.78 -4.97
N ASP A 57 2.52 -10.29 -4.69
CA ASP A 57 1.51 -10.64 -5.69
C ASP A 57 0.18 -9.99 -5.32
N ARG A 58 -0.48 -9.34 -6.29
CA ARG A 58 -1.86 -8.88 -6.11
C ARG A 58 -2.79 -10.09 -6.17
N VAL A 59 -3.45 -10.41 -5.07
CA VAL A 59 -4.26 -11.63 -4.95
C VAL A 59 -5.75 -11.40 -5.15
N LYS A 60 -6.26 -10.21 -4.83
CA LYS A 60 -7.67 -9.83 -5.06
C LYS A 60 -7.85 -8.32 -5.00
N SER A 61 -8.98 -7.86 -5.53
CA SER A 61 -9.57 -6.56 -5.23
C SER A 61 -10.84 -6.80 -4.43
N CYS A 62 -11.03 -6.09 -3.33
CA CYS A 62 -12.16 -6.32 -2.43
C CYS A 62 -12.60 -5.02 -1.75
N CYS A 63 -13.46 -5.18 -0.73
CA CYS A 63 -13.53 -4.22 0.35
C CYS A 63 -13.94 -2.83 -0.17
N SER A 64 -15.16 -2.77 -0.70
CA SER A 64 -15.68 -1.56 -1.34
C SER A 64 -15.83 -0.44 -0.33
N PHE A 65 -15.40 0.75 -0.71
CA PHE A 65 -15.50 1.96 0.09
C PHE A 65 -15.94 3.15 -0.78
N SER A 66 -16.46 4.19 -0.14
CA SER A 66 -16.88 5.42 -0.81
C SER A 66 -15.69 6.34 -1.04
N THR A 67 -15.55 6.86 -2.26
CA THR A 67 -14.55 7.88 -2.61
C THR A 67 -14.99 8.64 -3.85
N GLU A 68 -14.80 9.96 -3.85
CA GLU A 68 -15.13 10.83 -4.98
C GLU A 68 -14.22 10.58 -6.20
N ARG A 69 -13.07 9.94 -5.99
CA ARG A 69 -12.09 9.62 -7.04
C ARG A 69 -12.37 8.28 -7.72
N GLY A 70 -13.36 7.54 -7.23
CA GLY A 70 -13.74 6.22 -7.73
C GLY A 70 -14.85 6.27 -8.77
N PHE A 71 -15.02 5.16 -9.50
CA PHE A 71 -16.11 5.03 -10.46
C PHE A 71 -17.46 4.97 -9.72
N MET A 72 -18.41 5.82 -10.12
CA MET A 72 -19.70 5.99 -9.44
C MET A 72 -19.55 6.27 -7.93
N GLY A 73 -18.49 6.97 -7.52
CA GLY A 73 -18.24 7.31 -6.11
C GLY A 73 -17.74 6.14 -5.26
N LYS A 74 -17.27 5.05 -5.88
CA LYS A 74 -16.80 3.85 -5.18
C LYS A 74 -15.40 3.42 -5.63
N GLY A 75 -14.62 2.98 -4.66
CA GLY A 75 -13.33 2.31 -4.85
C GLY A 75 -13.35 0.88 -4.32
N LEU A 76 -12.33 0.12 -4.70
CA LEU A 76 -11.99 -1.18 -4.13
C LEU A 76 -10.55 -1.12 -3.60
N LEU A 77 -10.28 -1.83 -2.51
CA LEU A 77 -8.92 -2.03 -2.03
C LEU A 77 -8.26 -3.18 -2.77
N ASP A 78 -6.99 -3.00 -3.11
CA ASP A 78 -6.16 -4.03 -3.70
C ASP A 78 -5.35 -4.73 -2.61
N VAL A 79 -5.45 -6.06 -2.58
CA VAL A 79 -4.81 -6.89 -1.57
C VAL A 79 -3.56 -7.52 -2.16
N TYR A 80 -2.43 -7.20 -1.57
CA TYR A 80 -1.13 -7.72 -1.92
C TYR A 80 -0.67 -8.73 -0.89
N LYS A 81 -0.33 -9.93 -1.36
CA LYS A 81 0.36 -10.95 -0.56
C LYS A 81 1.86 -10.66 -0.61
N ILE A 82 2.45 -10.42 0.54
CA ILE A 82 3.87 -10.07 0.71
C ILE A 82 4.62 -11.27 1.29
N THR A 83 5.73 -11.61 0.66
CA THR A 83 6.64 -12.67 1.12
C THR A 83 8.09 -12.24 1.18
N TYR A 84 8.85 -12.77 2.12
CA TYR A 84 10.30 -12.59 2.23
C TYR A 84 10.97 -13.81 2.90
N GLN A 85 12.29 -13.92 2.76
CA GLN A 85 13.05 -15.05 3.32
C GLN A 85 12.94 -15.10 4.85
N GLY A 86 12.65 -16.30 5.39
CA GLY A 86 12.55 -16.52 6.84
C GLY A 86 11.18 -16.21 7.45
N GLN A 87 10.22 -15.75 6.63
CA GLN A 87 8.85 -15.49 7.06
C GLN A 87 8.10 -16.81 7.35
N LYS A 88 7.37 -16.86 8.47
CA LYS A 88 6.52 -18.03 8.81
C LYS A 88 5.26 -18.11 7.95
N GLU A 89 4.57 -16.97 7.79
CA GLU A 89 3.34 -16.86 7.02
C GLU A 89 3.34 -15.57 6.20
N PRO A 90 2.77 -15.58 4.98
CA PRO A 90 2.63 -14.38 4.17
C PRO A 90 1.87 -13.27 4.89
N ILE A 91 2.27 -12.02 4.66
CA ILE A 91 1.57 -10.83 5.15
C ILE A 91 0.65 -10.32 4.04
N TYR A 92 -0.52 -9.82 4.38
CA TYR A 92 -1.43 -9.21 3.41
C TYR A 92 -1.55 -7.72 3.68
N LEU A 93 -1.23 -6.89 2.68
CA LEU A 93 -1.40 -5.45 2.72
C LEU A 93 -2.57 -5.02 1.85
N TYR A 94 -3.36 -4.10 2.36
CA TYR A 94 -4.52 -3.51 1.70
C TYR A 94 -4.14 -2.10 1.26
N ILE A 95 -4.24 -1.86 -0.05
CA ILE A 95 -3.80 -0.61 -0.67
C ILE A 95 -4.98 0.04 -1.39
N ASN A 96 -5.08 1.35 -1.23
CA ASN A 96 -6.03 2.23 -1.89
C ASN A 96 -5.26 3.12 -2.87
N MET A 97 -5.50 2.93 -4.16
CA MET A 97 -4.92 3.74 -5.24
C MET A 97 -5.72 5.00 -5.62
N TYR A 98 -6.85 5.25 -4.96
CA TYR A 98 -7.74 6.38 -5.25
C TYR A 98 -7.36 7.60 -4.43
N ASP A 99 -7.28 7.44 -3.12
CA ASP A 99 -7.02 8.53 -2.17
C ASP A 99 -5.56 8.51 -1.73
N TYR A 100 -5.04 9.68 -1.33
CA TYR A 100 -3.66 9.83 -0.88
C TYR A 100 -3.60 10.29 0.57
N GLN A 101 -2.64 9.74 1.32
CA GLN A 101 -2.18 10.25 2.60
C GLN A 101 -0.67 10.14 2.72
N THR A 102 -0.08 10.76 3.75
CA THR A 102 1.34 10.54 4.09
C THR A 102 1.61 9.05 4.28
N LEU A 103 2.63 8.54 3.59
CA LEU A 103 2.93 7.11 3.56
C LEU A 103 3.94 6.72 4.64
N TYR A 104 3.71 5.55 5.22
CA TYR A 104 4.56 4.95 6.25
C TYR A 104 4.88 3.49 5.87
N ALA A 105 5.94 2.93 6.43
CA ALA A 105 6.12 1.48 6.41
C ALA A 105 5.24 0.84 7.49
N PRO A 106 4.56 -0.29 7.24
CA PRO A 106 3.77 -0.97 8.27
C PRO A 106 4.67 -1.50 9.39
N VAL A 107 4.11 -1.69 10.59
CA VAL A 107 4.84 -2.27 11.72
C VAL A 107 5.42 -3.63 11.32
N GLY A 108 6.72 -3.83 11.58
CA GLY A 108 7.44 -5.06 11.23
C GLY A 108 8.09 -5.05 9.85
N PHE A 109 7.96 -3.96 9.09
CA PHE A 109 8.73 -3.71 7.87
C PHE A 109 9.84 -2.69 8.12
N THR A 110 10.84 -2.70 7.25
CA THR A 110 11.85 -1.65 7.13
C THR A 110 11.74 -0.94 5.78
N ILE A 111 12.44 0.19 5.63
CA ILE A 111 12.44 1.01 4.41
C ILE A 111 13.73 0.74 3.64
N ARG A 112 13.63 0.62 2.32
CA ARG A 112 14.75 0.35 1.39
C ARG A 112 15.19 1.58 0.62
#